data_AF-A0A6G0SXB5-F1
#
_entry.id   AF-A0A6G0SXB5-F1
#
_cell.length_a   1.000
_cell.length_b   1.000
_cell.length_c   1.000
_cell.angle_alpha   90.00
_cell.angle_beta   90.00
_cell.angle_gamma   90.00
#
_symmetry.space_group_name_H-M   'P 1'
#
loop_
_entity.id
_entity.type
_entity.pdbx_description
1 polymer ?
#
loop_
_entity_poly.entity_id
_entity_poly.type
_entity_poly.pdbx_seq_one_letter_code
_entity_poly.pdbx_strand_id
1 'polypeptide(L)'
;MLKIPHFIDVTAGYIDDCRITQIEYHYFLPYSTSALSNNNEVRIALHNSESYTLPCESYIYIEGTIIKPADITDDIRFINNGLAFLFSEMKYEINGIQIQKLANPGITTTLKGYRSYNKTNITSHHNSGWDNDIKSANKDYIVGGNFNDLFGFCEDYKRILINCNQQLILNRASLDINAV
;
A
#
# COMPACT_ATOMS: atom_id res chain seq x y z
N MET A 1 -27.11 -19.80 -43.01
CA MET A 1 -25.80 -19.19 -43.32
C MET A 1 -25.46 -18.23 -42.19
N LEU A 2 -24.63 -18.68 -41.25
CA LEU A 2 -24.27 -17.94 -40.03
C LEU A 2 -23.19 -16.90 -40.40
N LYS A 3 -23.50 -15.61 -40.28
CA LYS A 3 -22.57 -14.51 -40.57
C LYS A 3 -21.91 -14.09 -39.25
N ILE A 4 -20.63 -14.38 -39.09
CA ILE A 4 -19.84 -13.94 -37.93
C ILE A 4 -19.46 -12.47 -38.18
N PRO A 5 -19.87 -11.49 -37.36
CA PRO A 5 -19.42 -10.12 -37.53
C PRO A 5 -17.96 -9.97 -37.08
N HIS A 6 -17.25 -9.07 -37.73
CA HIS A 6 -15.83 -8.77 -37.49
C HIS A 6 -15.58 -8.36 -36.03
N PHE A 7 -14.52 -8.89 -35.42
CA PHE A 7 -14.22 -8.66 -34.00
C PHE A 7 -13.23 -7.52 -33.72
N ILE A 8 -12.69 -6.84 -34.74
CA ILE A 8 -11.67 -5.81 -34.51
C ILE A 8 -11.93 -4.61 -35.42
N ASP A 9 -12.40 -3.52 -34.80
CA ASP A 9 -12.47 -2.18 -35.38
C ASP A 9 -11.27 -1.37 -34.89
N VAL A 10 -10.29 -1.16 -35.77
CA VAL A 10 -9.04 -0.44 -35.47
C VAL A 10 -9.22 1.08 -35.51
N THR A 11 -10.42 1.57 -35.86
CA THR A 11 -10.76 3.00 -35.91
C THR A 11 -11.54 3.46 -34.69
N ALA A 12 -12.05 2.53 -33.87
CA ALA A 12 -12.63 2.85 -32.58
C ALA A 12 -11.55 3.49 -31.69
N GLY A 13 -11.80 4.72 -31.23
CA GLY A 13 -10.95 5.36 -30.24
C GLY A 13 -10.86 4.51 -28.96
N TYR A 14 -9.75 4.59 -28.24
CA TYR A 14 -9.60 3.90 -26.96
C TYR A 14 -10.71 4.37 -26.00
N ILE A 15 -11.64 3.48 -25.68
CA ILE A 15 -12.65 3.70 -24.65
C ILE A 15 -12.12 3.02 -23.39
N ASP A 16 -11.64 3.83 -22.45
CA ASP A 16 -11.35 3.37 -21.09
C ASP A 16 -12.66 3.26 -20.32
N ASP A 17 -13.16 2.04 -20.16
CA ASP A 17 -14.36 1.77 -19.36
C ASP A 17 -14.03 1.63 -17.86
N CYS A 18 -12.76 1.78 -17.46
CA CYS A 18 -12.30 1.73 -16.08
C CYS A 18 -12.18 3.14 -15.46
N ARG A 19 -13.20 3.98 -15.62
CA ARG A 19 -13.23 5.27 -14.91
C ARG A 19 -13.44 5.02 -13.42
N ILE A 20 -12.48 5.44 -12.59
CA ILE A 20 -12.63 5.50 -11.13
C ILE A 20 -13.80 6.46 -10.84
N THR A 21 -14.93 5.93 -10.39
CA THR A 21 -16.13 6.71 -10.07
C THR A 21 -16.17 7.15 -8.62
N GLN A 22 -15.52 6.41 -7.72
CA GLN A 22 -15.56 6.64 -6.27
C GLN A 22 -14.35 6.00 -5.57
N ILE A 23 -13.88 6.61 -4.49
CA ILE A 23 -12.91 6.05 -3.54
C ILE A 23 -13.63 5.78 -2.22
N GLU A 24 -13.51 4.57 -1.69
CA GLU A 24 -14.07 4.18 -0.40
C GLU A 24 -12.95 3.95 0.62
N TYR A 25 -13.07 4.55 1.80
CA TYR A 25 -12.13 4.37 2.90
C TYR A 25 -12.68 3.37 3.90
N HIS A 26 -11.96 2.26 4.10
CA HIS A 26 -12.26 1.29 5.13
C HIS A 26 -11.37 1.54 6.35
N TYR A 27 -11.96 2.06 7.41
CA TYR A 27 -11.25 2.39 8.63
C TYR A 27 -11.05 1.14 9.49
N PHE A 28 -9.81 0.90 9.89
CA PHE A 28 -9.50 -0.01 10.98
C PHE A 28 -9.30 0.80 12.26
N LEU A 29 -10.23 0.68 13.20
CA LEU A 29 -10.09 1.26 14.53
C LEU A 29 -9.67 0.17 15.51
N PRO A 30 -8.44 0.21 16.05
CA PRO A 30 -7.98 -0.79 17.00
C PRO A 30 -8.87 -0.80 18.26
N TYR A 31 -9.31 -1.99 18.68
CA TYR A 31 -10.14 -2.16 19.88
C TYR A 31 -9.43 -1.83 21.20
N SER A 32 -8.10 -1.83 21.20
CA SER A 32 -7.27 -1.43 22.34
C SER A 32 -6.11 -0.55 21.89
N THR A 33 -5.61 0.29 22.79
CA THR A 33 -4.40 1.09 22.56
C THR A 33 -3.15 0.24 22.28
N SER A 34 -3.15 -1.02 22.71
CA SER A 34 -2.08 -1.97 22.46
C SER A 34 -2.18 -2.71 21.13
N ALA A 35 -3.29 -2.66 20.41
CA ALA A 35 -3.46 -3.46 19.20
C ALA A 35 -2.48 -3.07 18.07
N LEU A 36 -1.89 -1.88 18.13
CA LEU A 36 -0.85 -1.41 17.21
C LEU A 36 0.57 -1.43 17.81
N SER A 37 0.75 -2.02 19.00
CA SER A 37 2.06 -2.15 19.65
C SER A 37 3.02 -3.04 18.86
N ASN A 38 4.30 -2.88 19.15
CA ASN A 38 5.37 -3.63 18.51
C ASN A 38 5.20 -5.14 18.76
N ASN A 39 5.52 -5.94 17.74
CA ASN A 39 5.30 -7.40 17.68
C ASN A 39 3.83 -7.86 17.62
N ASN A 40 2.85 -6.95 17.61
CA ASN A 40 1.46 -7.35 17.44
C ASN A 40 1.09 -7.50 15.96
N GLU A 41 0.10 -8.37 15.74
CA GLU A 41 -0.53 -8.58 14.45
C GLU A 41 -1.77 -7.67 14.33
N VAL A 42 -1.83 -6.95 13.22
CA VAL A 42 -2.96 -6.11 12.84
C VAL A 42 -3.66 -6.74 11.64
N ARG A 43 -4.97 -6.94 11.74
CA ARG A 43 -5.78 -7.55 10.68
C ARG A 43 -6.83 -6.58 10.19
N ILE A 44 -6.68 -6.14 8.95
CA ILE A 44 -7.67 -5.30 8.25
C ILE A 44 -8.42 -6.21 7.29
N ALA A 45 -9.70 -6.44 7.56
CA ALA A 45 -10.52 -7.35 6.76
C ALA A 45 -11.62 -6.59 6.01
N LEU A 46 -11.83 -6.99 4.76
CA LEU A 46 -12.86 -6.50 3.85
C LEU A 46 -13.78 -7.69 3.55
N HIS A 47 -14.91 -7.75 4.25
CA HIS A 47 -15.86 -8.87 4.17
C HIS A 47 -17.12 -8.56 3.34
N ASN A 48 -17.17 -7.40 2.69
CA ASN A 48 -18.41 -6.93 2.10
C ASN A 48 -18.70 -7.70 0.80
N SER A 49 -19.73 -8.56 0.83
CA SER A 49 -20.16 -9.42 -0.28
C SER A 49 -20.70 -8.66 -1.49
N GLU A 50 -20.82 -7.33 -1.39
CA GLU A 50 -21.20 -6.43 -2.49
C GLU A 50 -20.07 -5.45 -2.86
N SER A 51 -18.86 -5.64 -2.33
CA SER A 51 -17.72 -4.78 -2.66
C SER A 51 -17.04 -5.18 -3.97
N TYR A 52 -16.75 -4.15 -4.77
CA TYR A 52 -15.91 -4.21 -5.95
C TYR A 52 -14.64 -3.46 -5.61
N THR A 53 -13.51 -4.16 -5.64
CA THR A 53 -12.22 -3.56 -5.27
C THR A 53 -11.23 -3.73 -6.40
N LEU A 54 -10.32 -2.75 -6.53
CA LEU A 54 -9.27 -2.79 -7.53
C LEU A 54 -7.93 -2.71 -6.80
N PRO A 55 -7.30 -3.86 -6.45
CA PRO A 55 -6.08 -3.89 -5.65
C PRO A 55 -4.93 -3.08 -6.27
N CYS A 56 -4.88 -3.00 -7.61
CA CYS A 56 -3.85 -2.24 -8.31
C CYS A 56 -3.97 -0.72 -8.16
N GLU A 57 -5.12 -0.21 -7.70
CA GLU A 57 -5.32 1.22 -7.41
C GLU A 57 -5.61 1.43 -5.91
N SER A 58 -5.46 0.40 -5.09
CA SER A 58 -5.67 0.45 -3.66
C SER A 58 -4.41 0.89 -2.91
N TYR A 59 -4.57 1.46 -1.73
CA TYR A 59 -3.47 1.92 -0.89
C TYR A 59 -3.80 1.71 0.60
N ILE A 60 -2.76 1.63 1.42
CA ILE A 60 -2.88 1.70 2.87
C ILE A 60 -2.61 3.13 3.31
N TYR A 61 -3.50 3.65 4.16
CA TYR A 61 -3.35 4.96 4.80
C TYR A 61 -3.08 4.75 6.28
N ILE A 62 -1.97 5.27 6.77
CA ILE A 62 -1.58 5.16 8.19
C ILE A 62 -1.34 6.57 8.72
N GLU A 63 -1.94 6.83 9.87
CA GLU A 63 -1.79 8.08 10.63
C GLU A 63 -1.24 7.77 12.03
N GLY A 64 -0.47 8.68 12.61
CA GLY A 64 0.13 8.51 13.92
C GLY A 64 0.91 9.73 14.41
N THR A 65 1.78 9.57 15.42
CA THR A 65 2.63 10.65 15.94
C THR A 65 3.99 10.12 16.38
N ILE A 66 5.08 10.83 16.06
CA ILE A 66 6.45 10.47 16.47
C ILE A 66 6.57 10.99 17.88
N ILE A 67 6.87 10.10 18.82
CA ILE A 67 7.19 10.49 20.18
C ILE A 67 8.70 10.66 20.24
N LYS A 68 9.12 11.92 20.30
CA LYS A 68 10.54 12.30 20.40
C LYS A 68 11.00 12.29 21.87
N PRO A 69 12.08 11.56 22.22
CA PRO A 69 12.72 11.67 23.53
C PRO A 69 13.28 13.08 23.77
N ALA A 70 13.22 13.58 25.01
CA ALA A 70 13.60 14.94 25.36
C ALA A 70 15.10 15.26 25.16
N ASP A 71 15.93 14.23 25.10
CA ASP A 71 17.38 14.26 24.91
C ASP A 71 17.80 14.39 23.43
N ILE A 72 16.88 14.15 22.49
CA ILE A 72 17.16 14.35 21.05
C ILE A 72 16.87 15.80 20.70
N THR A 73 17.88 16.56 20.26
CA THR A 73 17.70 17.93 19.75
C THR A 73 17.37 17.96 18.27
N ASP A 74 17.86 16.99 17.50
CA ASP A 74 17.72 16.96 16.04
C ASP A 74 16.28 16.63 15.60
N ASP A 75 15.88 17.10 14.41
CA ASP A 75 14.61 16.72 13.80
C ASP A 75 14.61 15.22 13.49
N ILE A 76 13.60 14.48 13.96
CA ILE A 76 13.36 13.09 13.54
C ILE A 76 12.43 13.13 12.33
N ARG A 77 12.77 12.38 11.28
CA ARG A 77 11.99 12.26 10.04
C ARG A 77 11.97 10.82 9.61
N PHE A 78 10.95 10.41 8.86
CA PHE A 78 10.96 9.09 8.26
C PHE A 78 12.02 9.02 7.14
N ILE A 79 12.67 7.86 6.99
CA ILE A 79 13.43 7.57 5.78
C ILE A 79 12.49 7.30 4.60
N ASN A 80 13.03 7.25 3.39
CA ASN A 80 12.27 6.81 2.22
C ASN A 80 11.62 5.46 2.50
N ASN A 81 10.31 5.36 2.24
CA ASN A 81 9.52 4.15 2.50
C ASN A 81 9.49 3.72 3.98
N GLY A 82 9.70 4.66 4.92
CA GLY A 82 9.76 4.41 6.36
C GLY A 82 8.54 3.67 6.93
N LEU A 83 7.35 3.86 6.36
CA LEU A 83 6.16 3.10 6.76
C LEU A 83 6.31 1.59 6.60
N ALA A 84 6.92 1.13 5.51
CA ALA A 84 7.11 -0.30 5.29
C ALA A 84 8.11 -0.88 6.30
N PHE A 85 9.03 -0.08 6.87
CA PHE A 85 9.94 -0.52 7.92
C PHE A 85 9.28 -0.69 9.30
N LEU A 86 8.07 -0.15 9.50
CA LEU A 86 7.28 -0.37 10.71
C LEU A 86 6.76 -1.82 10.85
N PHE A 87 6.89 -2.63 9.81
CA PHE A 87 6.36 -3.97 9.76
C PHE A 87 7.46 -4.99 9.47
N SER A 88 7.47 -6.07 10.24
CA SER A 88 8.35 -7.22 10.01
C SER A 88 7.82 -8.12 8.90
N GLU A 89 6.49 -8.16 8.74
CA GLU A 89 5.82 -8.93 7.72
C GLU A 89 4.50 -8.28 7.31
N MET A 90 4.19 -8.35 6.01
CA MET A 90 2.89 -8.00 5.46
C MET A 90 2.37 -9.17 4.64
N LYS A 91 1.08 -9.45 4.73
CA LYS A 91 0.44 -10.56 4.03
C LYS A 91 -0.93 -10.15 3.52
N TYR A 92 -1.22 -10.54 2.29
CA TYR A 92 -2.50 -10.31 1.66
C TYR A 92 -3.18 -11.65 1.34
N GLU A 93 -4.40 -11.81 1.82
CA GLU A 93 -5.23 -13.00 1.61
C GLU A 93 -6.52 -12.65 0.87
N ILE A 94 -6.97 -13.57 0.02
CA ILE A 94 -8.30 -13.56 -0.60
C ILE A 94 -8.98 -14.88 -0.27
N ASN A 95 -10.18 -14.82 0.31
CA ASN A 95 -10.97 -15.96 0.76
C ASN A 95 -10.18 -16.94 1.64
N GLY A 96 -9.31 -16.41 2.51
CA GLY A 96 -8.43 -17.19 3.39
C GLY A 96 -7.23 -17.84 2.68
N ILE A 97 -7.03 -17.60 1.39
CA ILE A 97 -5.87 -18.05 0.62
C ILE A 97 -4.85 -16.92 0.58
N GLN A 98 -3.62 -17.21 1.03
CA GLN A 98 -2.51 -16.29 0.90
C GLN A 98 -2.15 -16.07 -0.58
N ILE A 99 -2.31 -14.83 -1.05
CA ILE A 99 -1.89 -14.41 -2.39
C ILE A 99 -0.43 -14.03 -2.37
N GLN A 100 -0.03 -13.19 -1.42
CA GLN A 100 1.35 -12.76 -1.27
C GLN A 100 1.71 -12.53 0.19
N LYS A 101 2.95 -12.85 0.53
CA LYS A 101 3.58 -12.56 1.82
C LYS A 101 4.91 -11.87 1.56
N LEU A 102 5.15 -10.76 2.26
CA LEU A 102 6.39 -10.01 2.26
C LEU A 102 7.02 -10.11 3.64
N ALA A 103 8.22 -10.69 3.70
CA ALA A 103 9.09 -10.59 4.86
C ALA A 103 9.98 -9.36 4.72
N ASN A 104 10.08 -8.56 5.79
CA ASN A 104 10.81 -7.29 5.83
C ASN A 104 10.39 -6.33 4.69
N PRO A 105 9.09 -5.96 4.60
CA PRO A 105 8.55 -5.12 3.54
C PRO A 105 9.38 -3.85 3.31
N GLY A 106 9.83 -3.18 4.38
CA GLY A 106 10.73 -2.03 4.28
C GLY A 106 11.97 -2.26 3.42
N ILE A 107 12.67 -3.40 3.58
CA ILE A 107 13.88 -3.69 2.78
C ILE A 107 13.50 -4.02 1.33
N THR A 108 12.52 -4.91 1.14
CA THR A 108 12.19 -5.44 -0.18
C THR A 108 11.59 -4.39 -1.10
N THR A 109 10.69 -3.55 -0.59
CA THR A 109 9.98 -2.56 -1.40
C THR A 109 10.84 -1.31 -1.62
N THR A 110 11.74 -0.99 -0.69
CA THR A 110 12.77 0.04 -0.90
C THR A 110 13.75 -0.36 -2.00
N LEU A 111 14.23 -1.61 -1.99
CA LEU A 111 15.14 -2.11 -3.04
C LEU A 111 14.47 -2.05 -4.42
N LYS A 112 13.20 -2.44 -4.49
CA LYS A 112 12.38 -2.31 -5.69
C LYS A 112 12.24 -0.84 -6.11
N GLY A 113 11.88 0.05 -5.19
CA GLY A 113 11.72 1.47 -5.46
C GLY A 113 12.97 2.11 -6.06
N TYR A 114 14.16 1.84 -5.49
CA TYR A 114 15.42 2.35 -6.04
C TYR A 114 15.72 1.86 -7.47
N ARG A 115 15.29 0.65 -7.82
CA ARG A 115 15.55 0.10 -9.15
C ARG A 115 14.50 0.49 -10.18
N SER A 116 13.24 0.58 -9.77
CA SER A 116 12.09 0.68 -10.67
C SER A 116 11.56 2.11 -10.82
N TYR A 117 11.75 2.99 -9.82
CA TYR A 117 11.18 4.33 -9.88
C TYR A 117 12.02 5.28 -10.71
N ASN A 118 11.36 5.93 -11.68
CA ASN A 118 11.90 7.11 -12.34
C ASN A 118 11.48 8.38 -11.58
N LYS A 119 11.92 9.55 -12.07
CA LYS A 119 11.63 10.85 -11.43
C LYS A 119 10.13 11.14 -11.29
N THR A 120 9.31 10.71 -12.25
CA THR A 120 7.85 10.84 -12.20
C THR A 120 7.26 9.99 -11.08
N ASN A 121 7.68 8.73 -10.98
CA ASN A 121 7.27 7.85 -9.87
C ASN A 121 7.63 8.47 -8.52
N ILE A 122 8.88 8.91 -8.32
CA ILE A 122 9.31 9.51 -7.05
C ILE A 122 8.39 10.68 -6.65
N THR A 123 8.00 11.51 -7.61
CA THR A 123 7.10 12.64 -7.37
C THR A 123 5.69 12.18 -6.98
N SER A 124 5.16 11.11 -7.61
CA SER A 124 3.85 10.55 -7.25
C SER A 124 3.87 9.78 -5.92
N HIS A 125 5.01 9.27 -5.47
CA HIS A 125 5.17 8.52 -4.21
C HIS A 125 5.72 9.37 -3.05
N HIS A 126 5.63 10.71 -3.13
CA HIS A 126 6.03 11.61 -2.04
C HIS A 126 5.28 11.31 -0.73
N ASN A 127 4.01 10.89 -0.83
CA ASN A 127 3.19 10.44 0.29
C ASN A 127 3.74 9.19 0.98
N SER A 128 4.59 8.39 0.33
CA SER A 128 5.29 7.25 0.94
C SER A 128 6.70 7.61 1.41
N GLY A 129 7.02 8.89 1.46
CA GLY A 129 8.33 9.43 1.88
C GLY A 129 9.39 9.41 0.78
N TRP A 130 9.07 9.10 -0.48
CA TRP A 130 10.06 9.14 -1.56
C TRP A 130 10.37 10.58 -1.97
N ASP A 131 11.61 11.00 -1.69
CA ASP A 131 12.17 12.27 -2.13
C ASP A 131 13.54 12.03 -2.79
N ASN A 132 13.85 12.80 -3.84
CA ASN A 132 15.14 12.76 -4.53
C ASN A 132 16.28 13.30 -3.64
N ASP A 133 15.96 14.25 -2.77
CA ASP A 133 16.95 14.96 -1.97
C ASP A 133 16.96 14.53 -0.49
N ILE A 134 15.99 13.72 -0.03
CA ILE A 134 15.74 13.33 1.38
C ILE A 134 15.55 14.55 2.32
N LYS A 135 15.63 15.78 1.80
CA LYS A 135 15.51 17.03 2.55
C LYS A 135 14.07 17.28 3.02
N SER A 136 13.10 16.74 2.30
CA SER A 136 11.67 16.97 2.49
C SER A 136 10.94 15.77 3.08
N ALA A 137 11.68 14.73 3.49
CA ALA A 137 11.07 13.51 4.04
C ALA A 137 10.11 13.88 5.18
N ASN A 138 8.86 13.45 5.02
CA ASN A 138 7.68 13.98 5.71
C ASN A 138 7.94 14.21 7.20
N LYS A 139 7.86 15.47 7.63
CA LYS A 139 7.81 15.83 9.06
C LYS A 139 6.45 15.48 9.66
N ASP A 140 5.43 15.36 8.82
CA ASP A 140 4.05 15.07 9.19
C ASP A 140 3.71 13.59 8.93
N TYR A 141 2.93 13.02 9.83
CA TYR A 141 2.74 11.57 9.99
C TYR A 141 1.79 10.90 9.01
N ILE A 142 1.26 11.66 8.05
CA ILE A 142 0.30 11.15 7.09
C ILE A 142 1.10 10.58 5.94
N VAL A 143 1.31 9.27 5.98
CA VAL A 143 2.05 8.56 4.94
C VAL A 143 1.10 7.51 4.37
N GLY A 144 0.90 7.57 3.06
CA GLY A 144 0.09 6.62 2.30
C GLY A 144 1.02 5.74 1.47
N GLY A 145 0.80 4.42 1.48
CA GLY A 145 1.55 3.47 0.66
C GLY A 145 0.66 2.79 -0.36
N ASN A 146 0.94 2.94 -1.65
CA ASN A 146 0.18 2.24 -2.69
C ASN A 146 0.44 0.73 -2.60
N PHE A 147 -0.60 -0.08 -2.82
CA PHE A 147 -0.45 -1.53 -2.78
C PHE A 147 0.47 -2.04 -3.89
N ASN A 148 0.55 -1.38 -5.05
CA ASN A 148 1.50 -1.74 -6.12
C ASN A 148 2.95 -1.67 -5.67
N ASP A 149 3.27 -0.72 -4.80
CA ASP A 149 4.63 -0.52 -4.31
C ASP A 149 5.00 -1.63 -3.32
N LEU A 150 4.00 -2.10 -2.56
CA LEU A 150 4.13 -3.09 -1.50
C LEU A 150 4.02 -4.53 -2.03
N PHE A 151 2.98 -4.84 -2.79
CA PHE A 151 2.62 -6.17 -3.25
C PHE A 151 2.80 -6.25 -4.77
N GLY A 152 3.73 -7.11 -5.20
CA GLY A 152 3.99 -7.35 -6.62
C GLY A 152 2.76 -7.85 -7.40
N PHE A 153 1.86 -8.62 -6.78
CA PHE A 153 0.65 -9.07 -7.48
C PHE A 153 -0.25 -7.90 -7.90
N CYS A 154 -0.25 -6.79 -7.17
CA CYS A 154 -1.04 -5.60 -7.51
C CYS A 154 -0.52 -4.90 -8.77
N GLU A 155 0.77 -5.01 -9.10
CA GLU A 155 1.32 -4.44 -10.34
C GLU A 155 0.81 -5.15 -11.58
N ASP A 156 0.73 -6.49 -11.50
CA ASP A 156 0.37 -7.35 -12.62
C ASP A 156 -1.16 -7.51 -12.75
N TYR A 157 -1.87 -7.56 -11.62
CA TYR A 157 -3.30 -7.85 -11.59
C TYR A 157 -4.15 -6.58 -11.67
N LYS A 158 -4.52 -6.20 -12.90
CA LYS A 158 -5.31 -5.00 -13.21
C LYS A 158 -6.82 -5.26 -13.35
N ARG A 159 -7.34 -6.26 -12.64
CA ARG A 159 -8.76 -6.64 -12.71
C ARG A 159 -9.45 -6.37 -11.39
N ILE A 160 -10.75 -6.10 -11.47
CA ILE A 160 -11.59 -5.91 -10.30
C ILE A 160 -11.80 -7.25 -9.60
N LEU A 161 -11.61 -7.25 -8.29
CA LEU A 161 -12.01 -8.33 -7.41
C LEU A 161 -13.48 -8.13 -6.99
N ILE A 162 -14.29 -9.16 -7.18
CA ILE A 162 -15.74 -9.14 -6.96
C ILE A 162 -16.10 -10.26 -6.00
N ASN A 163 -16.94 -9.96 -5.00
CA ASN A 163 -17.52 -10.93 -4.06
C ASN A 163 -16.47 -11.83 -3.38
N CYS A 164 -15.33 -11.26 -3.01
CA CYS A 164 -14.28 -11.98 -2.32
C CYS A 164 -13.91 -11.29 -1.01
N ASN A 165 -13.72 -12.10 0.03
CA ASN A 165 -13.25 -11.63 1.33
C ASN A 165 -11.76 -11.35 1.22
N GLN A 166 -11.33 -10.12 1.48
CA GLN A 166 -9.93 -9.76 1.47
C GLN A 166 -9.44 -9.52 2.89
N GLN A 167 -8.19 -9.84 3.15
CA GLN A 167 -7.56 -9.57 4.43
C GLN A 167 -6.12 -9.12 4.24
N LEU A 168 -5.81 -7.95 4.78
CA LEU A 168 -4.46 -7.45 4.93
C LEU A 168 -4.02 -7.70 6.37
N ILE A 169 -2.95 -8.47 6.52
CA ILE A 169 -2.36 -8.85 7.80
C ILE A 169 -1.00 -8.18 7.89
N LEU A 170 -0.79 -7.41 8.94
CA LEU A 170 0.41 -6.62 9.17
C LEU A 170 1.02 -7.01 10.51
N ASN A 171 2.24 -7.53 10.52
CA ASN A 171 2.97 -7.81 11.75
C ASN A 171 3.91 -6.64 12.05
N ARG A 172 3.69 -5.95 13.16
CA ARG A 172 4.54 -4.83 13.58
C ARG A 172 5.94 -5.34 13.88
N ALA A 173 6.94 -4.56 13.47
CA ALA A 173 8.33 -4.80 13.84
C ALA A 173 8.50 -4.70 15.36
N SER A 174 9.58 -5.29 15.89
CA SER A 174 9.92 -5.20 17.31
C SER A 174 10.37 -3.79 17.71
N LEU A 175 10.98 -3.08 16.76
CA LEU A 175 11.55 -1.74 16.93
C LEU A 175 11.19 -0.88 15.71
N ASP A 176 10.98 0.41 15.95
CA ASP A 176 10.65 1.39 14.89
C ASP A 176 11.89 2.13 14.36
N ILE A 177 13.08 1.80 14.87
CA ILE A 177 14.33 2.52 14.58
C ILE A 177 14.69 2.52 13.09
N ASN A 178 14.27 1.51 12.33
CA ASN A 178 14.58 1.42 10.90
C ASN A 178 13.67 2.29 10.04
N ALA A 179 12.65 2.93 10.62
CA ALA A 179 11.73 3.78 9.89
C ALA A 179 12.18 5.25 9.84
N VAL A 180 13.17 5.64 10.64
CA VAL A 180 13.63 7.02 10.87
C VAL A 180 15.12 7.21 10.58
#